data_AF-A0A3M5WIV2-F1
#
_entry.id   AF-A0A3M5WIV2-F1
#
_cell.length_a   1.000
_cell.length_b   1.000
_cell.length_c   1.000
_cell.angle_alpha   90.00
_cell.angle_beta   90.00
_cell.angle_gamma   90.00
#
_symmetry.space_group_name_H-M   'P 1'
#
loop_
_entity.id
_entity.type
_entity.pdbx_description
1 polymer ?
#
loop_
_entity_poly.entity_id
_entity_poly.type
_entity_poly.pdbx_seq_one_letter_code
_entity_poly.pdbx_strand_id
1 'polypeptide(L)'
;MILLSEVPLLGAAQREAKIARGTEDGVEQVTAGDRELPQLSPNDDGVRRFIALVDECYDRRIPLYVEAPVPMDELYTEGYLSFAFRRTLSRLQEMQLERFTES
;
A
#
# COMPACT_ATOMS: atom_id res chain seq x y z
N MET A 1 -16.15 0.59 14.04
CA MET A 1 -15.57 1.85 13.54
C MET A 1 -14.14 1.93 14.04
N ILE A 2 -13.19 2.15 13.16
CA ILE A 2 -11.76 2.33 13.46
C ILE A 2 -11.36 3.73 12.98
N LEU A 3 -10.63 4.46 13.82
CA LEU A 3 -9.98 5.72 13.46
C LEU A 3 -8.47 5.49 13.47
N LEU A 4 -7.83 5.82 12.35
CA LEU A 4 -6.39 5.87 12.23
C LEU A 4 -5.97 7.33 12.05
N SER A 5 -5.50 7.94 13.14
CA SER A 5 -5.03 9.33 13.14
C SER A 5 -3.55 9.44 12.82
N GLU A 6 -3.16 10.61 12.32
CA GLU A 6 -1.76 10.98 12.06
C GLU A 6 -1.02 10.02 11.12
N VAL A 7 -1.69 9.51 10.08
CA VAL A 7 -1.05 8.66 9.08
C VAL A 7 0.01 9.48 8.33
N PRO A 8 1.30 9.12 8.43
CA PRO A 8 2.35 9.86 7.74
C PRO A 8 2.29 9.58 6.24
N LEU A 9 3.03 10.37 5.46
CA LEU A 9 3.32 10.01 4.08
C LEU A 9 3.97 8.62 4.03
N LEU A 10 3.32 7.67 3.37
CA LEU A 10 3.77 6.28 3.31
C LEU A 10 4.79 6.06 2.18
N GLY A 11 4.75 6.91 1.14
CA GLY A 11 5.76 6.95 0.09
C GLY A 11 7.05 7.64 0.56
N ALA A 12 8.19 6.98 0.37
CA ALA A 12 9.48 7.65 0.38
C ALA A 12 9.96 7.75 -1.06
N ALA A 13 10.45 8.92 -1.47
CA ALA A 13 11.16 9.07 -2.74
C ALA A 13 12.17 7.94 -2.88
N GLN A 14 12.18 7.22 -4.00
CA GLN A 14 13.16 6.17 -4.23
C GLN A 14 14.55 6.69 -3.88
N ARG A 15 15.11 6.29 -2.73
CA ARG A 15 16.56 6.20 -2.63
C ARG A 15 16.89 5.11 -3.62
N GLU A 16 17.30 5.53 -4.82
CA GLU A 16 17.91 4.68 -5.83
C GLU A 16 18.78 3.68 -5.08
N ALA A 17 18.31 2.44 -5.00
CA ALA A 17 19.22 1.34 -4.75
C ALA A 17 20.25 1.52 -5.86
N LYS A 18 21.45 1.99 -5.51
CA LYS A 18 22.59 2.03 -6.42
C LYS A 18 22.70 0.62 -6.98
N ILE A 19 22.09 0.40 -8.13
CA ILE A 19 22.29 -0.81 -8.90
C ILE A 19 23.70 -0.62 -9.41
N ALA A 20 24.67 -1.20 -8.70
CA ALA A 20 25.98 -1.40 -9.24
C ALA A 20 25.77 -2.15 -10.56
N ARG A 21 26.09 -1.49 -11.68
CA ARG A 21 26.06 -2.07 -13.02
C ARG A 21 26.96 -3.31 -13.05
N GLY A 22 26.37 -4.48 -12.91
CA GLY A 22 26.87 -5.74 -13.46
C GLY A 22 25.97 -6.08 -14.62
N THR A 23 26.52 -6.14 -15.83
CA THR A 23 25.85 -6.71 -16.99
C THR A 23 25.59 -8.18 -16.73
N GLU A 24 24.33 -8.63 -16.81
CA GLU A 24 23.93 -9.91 -17.38
C GLU A 24 22.41 -10.11 -17.27
N ASP A 25 21.89 -10.83 -18.26
CA ASP A 25 20.50 -10.97 -18.67
C ASP A 25 19.57 -11.59 -17.63
N GLY A 26 18.28 -11.22 -17.70
CA GLY A 26 17.21 -12.02 -17.10
C GLY A 26 16.02 -11.19 -16.64
N VAL A 27 15.03 -11.03 -17.52
CA VAL A 27 13.71 -10.48 -17.16
C VAL A 27 12.99 -11.53 -16.32
N GLU A 28 13.10 -11.46 -14.99
CA GLU A 28 12.47 -12.44 -14.12
C GLU A 28 10.97 -12.12 -13.95
N GLN A 29 10.15 -12.83 -14.73
CA GLN A 29 8.71 -12.90 -14.47
C GLN A 29 8.48 -13.72 -13.19
N VAL A 30 8.18 -13.01 -12.09
CA VAL A 30 7.74 -13.64 -10.84
C VAL A 30 6.31 -14.16 -10.96
N THR A 31 6.20 -15.42 -11.38
CA THR A 31 4.99 -16.24 -11.27
C THR A 31 4.57 -16.29 -9.80
N ALA A 32 3.31 -15.95 -9.52
CA ALA A 32 2.76 -15.93 -8.17
C ALA A 32 2.72 -17.36 -7.58
N GLY A 33 3.75 -17.73 -6.82
CA GLY A 33 3.81 -19.04 -6.15
C GLY A 33 4.76 -19.05 -4.97
N ASP A 34 5.99 -18.58 -5.16
CA ASP A 34 7.01 -18.48 -4.11
C ASP A 34 7.64 -17.09 -4.17
N ARG A 35 7.17 -16.16 -3.34
CA ARG A 35 7.87 -14.86 -3.17
C ARG A 35 8.69 -14.93 -1.90
N GLU A 36 9.97 -15.27 -2.04
CA GLU A 36 10.96 -14.65 -1.16
C GLU A 36 10.89 -13.14 -1.44
N LEU A 37 10.23 -12.42 -0.53
CA LEU A 37 10.12 -10.97 -0.61
C LEU A 37 11.54 -10.40 -0.45
N PRO A 38 12.03 -9.54 -1.38
CA PRO A 38 13.32 -8.88 -1.20
C PRO A 38 13.32 -8.14 0.14
N GLN A 39 14.48 -8.11 0.82
CA GLN A 39 14.61 -7.52 2.16
C GLN A 39 13.97 -6.13 2.18
N LEU A 40 12.84 -6.03 2.87
CA LEU A 40 11.97 -4.86 2.88
C LEU A 40 12.64 -3.74 3.64
N SER A 41 12.55 -2.51 3.11
CA SER A 41 12.91 -1.36 3.93
C SER A 41 11.92 -1.26 5.10
N PRO A 42 12.32 -0.75 6.29
CA PRO A 42 11.39 -0.55 7.41
C PRO A 42 10.16 0.30 7.06
N ASN A 43 10.24 1.12 6.00
CA ASN A 43 9.10 1.90 5.50
C ASN A 43 8.06 1.01 4.80
N ASP A 44 8.50 -0.01 4.06
CA ASP A 44 7.60 -0.94 3.36
C ASP A 44 6.75 -1.78 4.33
N ASP A 45 7.25 -2.04 5.53
CA ASP A 45 6.52 -2.75 6.58
C ASP A 45 5.33 -1.93 7.10
N GLY A 46 5.51 -0.61 7.29
CA GLY A 46 4.41 0.30 7.62
C GLY A 46 3.32 0.33 6.55
N VAL A 47 3.73 0.43 5.27
CA VAL A 47 2.79 0.42 4.14
C VAL A 47 2.04 -0.90 4.04
N ARG A 48 2.72 -2.05 4.25
CA ARG A 48 2.07 -3.36 4.26
C ARG A 48 1.03 -3.49 5.36
N ARG A 49 1.33 -3.00 6.58
CA ARG A 49 0.35 -2.99 7.67
C ARG A 49 -0.84 -2.11 7.35
N PHE A 50 -0.62 -0.94 6.75
CA PHE A 50 -1.71 -0.06 6.32
C PHE A 50 -2.61 -0.77 5.29
N ILE A 51 -2.03 -1.40 4.26
CA ILE A 51 -2.76 -2.17 3.26
C ILE A 51 -3.58 -3.28 3.93
N ALA A 52 -2.96 -4.07 4.81
CA ALA A 52 -3.64 -5.17 5.49
C ALA A 52 -4.81 -4.70 6.37
N LEU A 53 -4.65 -3.56 7.06
CA LEU A 53 -5.74 -2.97 7.85
C LEU A 53 -6.92 -2.54 6.97
N VAL A 54 -6.65 -1.87 5.84
CA VAL A 54 -7.70 -1.45 4.90
C VAL A 54 -8.41 -2.68 4.33
N ASP A 55 -7.66 -3.69 3.90
CA ASP A 55 -8.23 -4.94 3.35
C ASP A 55 -9.16 -5.62 4.38
N GLU A 56 -8.71 -5.78 5.63
CA GLU A 56 -9.52 -6.40 6.70
C GLU A 56 -10.78 -5.57 7.02
N CYS A 57 -10.66 -4.24 7.07
CA CYS A 57 -11.81 -3.36 7.31
C CYS A 57 -12.81 -3.43 6.16
N TYR A 58 -12.30 -3.45 4.93
CA TYR A 58 -13.10 -3.56 3.73
C TYR A 58 -13.88 -4.88 3.70
N ASP A 59 -13.19 -6.01 3.89
CA ASP A 59 -13.77 -7.36 3.85
C ASP A 59 -14.82 -7.56 4.96
N ARG A 60 -14.61 -6.97 6.13
CA ARG A 60 -15.56 -7.03 7.25
C ARG A 60 -16.61 -5.93 7.25
N ARG A 61 -16.63 -5.05 6.25
CA ARG A 61 -17.51 -3.85 6.21
C ARG A 61 -17.39 -2.99 7.48
N ILE A 62 -16.20 -2.91 8.07
CA ILE A 62 -15.94 -2.05 9.23
C ILE A 62 -15.60 -0.63 8.73
N PRO A 63 -16.31 0.42 9.18
CA PRO A 63 -15.96 1.79 8.84
C PRO A 63 -14.54 2.13 9.32
N LEU A 64 -13.72 2.62 8.39
CA LEU A 64 -12.36 3.08 8.63
C LEU A 64 -12.26 4.57 8.30
N TYR A 65 -11.84 5.36 9.28
CA TYR A 65 -11.55 6.77 9.12
C TYR A 65 -10.04 6.95 9.16
N VAL A 66 -9.49 7.64 8.16
CA VAL A 66 -8.04 7.89 8.03
C VAL A 66 -7.82 9.40 8.02
N GLU A 67 -6.98 9.87 8.93
CA GLU A 67 -6.53 11.25 8.98
C GLU A 67 -5.04 11.29 8.60
N ALA A 68 -4.72 12.10 7.60
CA ALA A 68 -3.38 12.21 7.04
C ALA A 68 -3.08 13.68 6.65
N PRO A 69 -1.81 14.10 6.62
CA PRO A 69 -1.42 15.45 6.22
C PRO A 69 -1.51 15.68 4.70
N VAL A 70 -1.81 14.63 3.92
CA VAL A 70 -1.90 14.64 2.47
C VAL A 70 -3.19 13.95 1.99
N PRO A 71 -3.69 14.27 0.78
CA PRO A 71 -4.77 13.53 0.15
C PRO A 71 -4.49 12.03 0.04
N MET A 72 -5.55 11.20 -0.02
CA MET A 72 -5.41 9.74 -0.04
C MET A 72 -4.65 9.18 -1.26
N ASP A 73 -4.76 9.86 -2.41
CA ASP A 73 -4.06 9.54 -3.65
C ASP A 73 -2.57 9.95 -3.61
N GLU A 74 -2.19 10.78 -2.64
CA GLU A 74 -0.80 11.19 -2.39
C GLU A 74 -0.13 10.40 -1.26
N LEU A 75 -0.87 9.55 -0.51
CA LEU A 75 -0.32 8.76 0.59
C LEU A 75 0.84 7.86 0.16
N TYR A 76 0.79 7.31 -1.07
CA TYR A 76 1.84 6.48 -1.64
C TYR A 76 1.85 6.63 -3.17
N THR A 77 2.81 7.39 -3.68
CA THR A 77 2.92 7.73 -5.10
C THR A 77 3.80 6.76 -5.88
N GLU A 78 4.89 6.28 -5.27
CA GLU A 78 5.89 5.41 -5.90
C GLU A 78 6.48 4.40 -4.92
N GLY A 79 7.05 3.33 -5.47
CA GLY A 79 7.74 2.27 -4.72
C GLY A 79 7.22 0.86 -5.03
N TYR A 80 7.83 -0.15 -4.40
CA TYR A 80 7.59 -1.57 -4.70
C TYR A 80 6.13 -2.01 -4.49
N LEU A 81 5.38 -1.32 -3.62
CA LEU A 81 3.99 -1.65 -3.30
C LEU A 81 2.97 -0.89 -4.14
N SER A 82 3.39 -0.11 -5.14
CA SER A 82 2.49 0.78 -5.92
C SER A 82 1.26 0.06 -6.47
N PHE A 83 1.42 -1.16 -7.00
CA PHE A 83 0.29 -1.93 -7.52
C PHE A 83 -0.67 -2.40 -6.43
N ALA A 84 -0.14 -2.82 -5.27
CA ALA A 84 -0.97 -3.19 -4.13
C ALA A 84 -1.70 -1.97 -3.57
N PHE A 85 -1.00 -0.84 -3.44
CA PHE A 85 -1.55 0.39 -2.90
C PHE A 85 -2.63 1.01 -3.81
N ARG A 86 -2.52 0.89 -5.14
CA ARG A 86 -3.61 1.27 -6.05
C ARG A 86 -4.92 0.55 -5.75
N ARG A 87 -4.87 -0.75 -5.41
CA ARG A 87 -6.06 -1.49 -4.98
C ARG A 87 -6.58 -1.01 -3.63
N THR A 88 -5.68 -0.67 -2.71
CA THR A 88 -6.04 -0.07 -1.41
C THR A 88 -6.78 1.26 -1.61
N LEU A 89 -6.31 2.11 -2.52
CA LEU A 89 -6.97 3.37 -2.84
C LEU A 89 -8.38 3.16 -3.39
N SER A 90 -8.57 2.21 -4.33
CA SER A 90 -9.90 1.88 -4.84
C SER A 90 -10.85 1.42 -3.73
N ARG A 91 -10.39 0.59 -2.79
CA ARG A 91 -11.20 0.17 -1.64
C ARG A 91 -11.57 1.34 -0.73
N LEU A 92 -10.62 2.22 -0.41
CA LEU A 92 -10.89 3.42 0.38
C LEU A 92 -11.96 4.30 -0.30
N GLN A 93 -11.90 4.46 -1.62
CA GLN A 93 -12.91 5.21 -2.39
C GLN A 93 -14.29 4.53 -2.33
N GLU A 94 -14.34 3.21 -2.44
CA GLU A 94 -15.59 2.45 -2.30
C GLU A 94 -16.17 2.59 -0.88
N MET A 95 -15.31 2.58 0.15
CA MET A 95 -15.70 2.77 1.55
C MET A 95 -16.27 4.17 1.85
N GLN A 96 -16.00 5.16 0.99
CA GLN A 96 -16.60 6.50 1.10
C GLN A 96 -18.04 6.58 0.59
N LEU A 97 -18.53 5.58 -0.14
CA LEU A 97 -19.88 5.59 -0.68
C LEU A 97 -20.90 5.28 0.42
N GLU A 98 -22.01 6.03 0.47
CA GLU A 98 -23.08 5.88 1.49
C GLU A 98 -23.57 4.43 1.64
N ARG A 99 -23.58 3.68 0.54
CA ARG A 99 -24.02 2.27 0.48
C ARG A 99 -23.03 1.26 1.08
N PHE A 100 -21.81 1.66 1.43
CA PHE A 100 -20.77 0.69 1.80
C PHE A 100 -21.12 -0.08 3.08
N THR A 101 -21.77 0.55 4.06
CA THR A 101 -22.14 -0.10 5.33
C THR A 101 -23.57 -0.62 5.35
N GLU A 102 -24.32 -0.46 4.27
CA GLU A 102 -25.76 -0.76 4.20
C GLU A 102 -26.07 -2.17 3.65
N SER A 103 -25.06 -2.98 3.32
CA SER A 103 -25.25 -4.37 2.85
C SER A 103 -24.66 -5.40 3.80
#